data_AF-A0A352VC61-F1
#
_entry.id   AF-A0A352VC61-F1
#
_cell.length_a   1.000
_cell.length_b   1.000
_cell.length_c   1.000
_cell.angle_alpha   90.00
_cell.angle_beta   90.00
_cell.angle_gamma   90.00
#
_symmetry.space_group_name_H-M   'P 1'
#
loop_
_entity.id
_entity.type
_entity.pdbx_description
1 polymer ?
#
loop_
_entity_poly.entity_id
_entity_poly.type
_entity_poly.pdbx_seq_one_letter_code
_entity_poly.pdbx_strand_id
1 'polypeptide(L)'
;MADSKVLTTVIEFHSYSEIIIGPNDGYDLGILGINKKVKILANGEIIDGLITLNNKCKDLTVKINKRLHQKIGAPQKIKLTLNNENLIIHTM
;
A
#
# COMPACT_ATOMS: atom_id res chain seq x y z
N MET A 1 -17.62 -4.40 5.10
CA MET A 1 -17.41 -3.89 3.73
C MET A 1 -15.92 -3.76 3.55
N ALA A 2 -15.36 -4.26 2.44
CA ALA A 2 -13.94 -4.14 2.16
C ALA A 2 -13.73 -2.88 1.31
N ASP A 3 -13.09 -1.86 1.87
CA ASP A 3 -12.84 -0.61 1.18
C ASP A 3 -11.63 -0.78 0.24
N SER A 4 -11.75 -0.27 -0.98
CA SER A 4 -10.76 -0.48 -2.02
C SER A 4 -10.54 0.76 -2.87
N LYS A 5 -9.27 1.10 -3.15
CA LYS A 5 -8.91 2.34 -3.86
C LYS A 5 -7.77 2.10 -4.85
N VAL A 6 -7.88 2.70 -6.03
CA VAL A 6 -6.86 2.65 -7.08
C VAL A 6 -5.87 3.79 -6.88
N LEU A 7 -4.59 3.47 -6.78
CA LEU A 7 -3.50 4.40 -6.52
C LEU A 7 -2.39 4.22 -7.56
N THR A 8 -1.76 5.33 -7.93
CA THR A 8 -0.60 5.34 -8.83
C THR A 8 0.66 5.01 -8.06
N THR A 9 1.44 4.05 -8.56
CA THR A 9 2.64 3.57 -7.85
C THR A 9 3.81 4.52 -8.05
N VAL A 10 4.42 4.94 -6.95
CA VAL A 10 5.67 5.69 -6.91
C VAL A 10 6.71 4.83 -6.21
N ILE A 11 7.89 4.67 -6.81
CA ILE A 11 8.94 3.83 -6.25
C ILE A 11 9.77 4.65 -5.26
N GLU A 12 9.95 4.14 -4.06
CA GLU A 12 10.84 4.73 -3.06
C GLU A 12 11.88 3.72 -2.56
N PHE A 13 13.06 4.23 -2.19
CA PHE A 13 14.17 3.43 -1.71
C PHE A 13 14.20 3.43 -0.18
N HIS A 14 13.64 2.38 0.42
CA HIS A 14 13.70 2.14 1.87
C HIS A 14 14.17 0.70 2.17
N SER A 15 14.48 0.40 3.42
CA SER A 15 14.98 -0.95 3.79
C SER A 15 13.88 -1.96 4.08
N TYR A 16 12.65 -1.50 4.37
CA TYR A 16 11.52 -2.32 4.80
C TYR A 16 10.37 -2.32 3.78
N SER A 17 9.50 -3.33 3.88
CA SER A 17 8.25 -3.45 3.13
C SER A 17 7.23 -2.42 3.64
N GLU A 18 7.49 -1.16 3.34
CA GLU A 18 6.65 -0.03 3.71
C GLU A 18 5.83 0.45 2.50
N ILE A 19 4.57 0.76 2.77
CA ILE A 19 3.61 1.35 1.85
C ILE A 19 3.20 2.70 2.42
N ILE A 20 3.51 3.77 1.73
CA ILE A 20 3.16 5.12 2.16
C ILE A 20 2.04 5.64 1.27
N ILE A 21 0.98 6.12 1.88
CA ILE A 21 -0.18 6.71 1.18
C ILE A 21 -0.55 8.05 1.79
N GLY A 22 -1.30 8.86 1.04
CA GLY A 22 -1.88 10.09 1.58
C GLY A 22 -2.88 9.76 2.70
N PRO A 23 -2.97 10.56 3.77
CA PRO A 23 -3.89 10.26 4.86
C PRO A 23 -5.35 10.23 4.41
N ASN A 24 -5.77 11.10 3.48
CA ASN A 24 -7.13 11.03 2.91
C ASN A 24 -7.40 9.66 2.27
N ASP A 25 -6.48 9.19 1.43
CA ASP A 25 -6.57 7.86 0.81
C ASP A 25 -6.54 6.74 1.85
N GLY A 26 -5.77 6.90 2.93
CA GLY A 26 -5.71 5.95 4.03
C GLY A 26 -6.98 5.89 4.87
N TYR A 27 -7.59 7.03 5.16
CA TYR A 27 -8.88 7.10 5.84
C TYR A 27 -9.98 6.45 5.01
N ASP A 28 -9.98 6.69 3.70
CA ASP A 28 -10.91 6.03 2.77
C ASP A 28 -10.72 4.51 2.71
N LEU A 29 -9.51 4.01 3.02
CA LEU A 29 -9.19 2.58 3.16
C LEU A 29 -9.45 2.03 4.57
N GLY A 30 -10.00 2.84 5.48
CA GLY A 30 -10.29 2.43 6.87
C GLY A 30 -9.05 2.33 7.77
N ILE A 31 -7.97 3.04 7.45
CA ILE A 31 -6.75 3.09 8.26
C ILE A 31 -6.86 4.23 9.27
N LEU A 32 -7.12 3.86 10.52
CA LEU A 32 -7.24 4.78 11.65
C LEU A 32 -5.90 4.84 12.39
N GLY A 33 -4.99 5.71 11.93
CA GLY A 33 -3.70 5.94 12.57
C GLY A 33 -2.57 6.19 11.57
N ILE A 34 -1.51 6.88 12.03
CA ILE A 34 -0.36 7.23 11.17
C ILE A 34 0.35 5.98 10.66
N ASN A 35 0.48 4.96 11.51
CA ASN A 35 1.18 3.73 11.19
C ASN A 35 0.27 2.54 11.50
N LYS A 36 0.14 1.61 10.55
CA LYS A 36 -0.61 0.35 10.74
C LYS A 36 0.20 -0.82 10.20
N LYS A 37 0.49 -1.79 11.07
CA LYS A 37 1.08 -3.06 10.65
C LYS A 37 0.05 -3.84 9.85
N VAL A 38 0.48 -4.39 8.72
CA VAL A 38 -0.38 -5.18 7.83
C VAL A 38 0.37 -6.36 7.26
N LYS A 39 -0.38 -7.38 6.87
CA LYS A 39 0.10 -8.48 6.05
C LYS A 39 -0.20 -8.17 4.59
N ILE A 40 0.83 -7.91 3.81
CA ILE A 40 0.71 -7.61 2.39
C ILE A 40 0.60 -8.92 1.63
N LEU A 41 -0.53 -9.13 0.95
CA LEU A 41 -0.73 -10.25 0.05
C LEU A 41 -0.32 -9.83 -1.37
N ALA A 42 0.77 -10.43 -1.86
CA ALA A 42 1.40 -10.11 -3.13
C ALA A 42 1.77 -11.40 -3.86
N ASN A 43 1.18 -11.66 -5.04
CA ASN A 43 1.49 -12.83 -5.88
C ASN A 43 1.43 -14.19 -5.14
N GLY A 44 0.50 -14.33 -4.20
CA GLY A 44 0.34 -15.54 -3.39
C GLY A 44 1.29 -15.64 -2.19
N GLU A 45 2.22 -14.70 -2.03
CA GLU A 45 3.05 -14.56 -0.82
C GLU A 45 2.41 -13.60 0.19
N ILE A 46 2.62 -13.90 1.48
CA ILE A 46 2.29 -13.00 2.58
C ILE A 46 3.59 -12.36 3.07
N ILE A 47 3.64 -11.03 3.05
CA ILE A 47 4.80 -10.24 3.45
C ILE A 47 4.38 -9.33 4.61
N ASP A 48 5.07 -9.41 5.74
CA ASP A 48 4.86 -8.43 6.81
C ASP A 48 5.28 -7.04 6.33
N GLY A 49 4.39 -6.07 6.52
CA GLY A 49 4.60 -4.71 6.06
C GLY A 49 4.00 -3.67 6.99
N LEU A 50 4.32 -2.42 6.68
CA LEU A 50 3.83 -1.26 7.39
C LEU A 50 3.13 -0.34 6.40
N ILE A 51 1.91 0.08 6.71
CA ILE A 51 1.28 1.22 6.04
C ILE A 51 1.54 2.45 6.88
N THR A 52 2.05 3.49 6.23
CA THR A 52 2.33 4.79 6.83
C THR A 52 1.52 5.86 6.10
N LEU A 53 0.71 6.61 6.84
CA LEU A 53 0.00 7.77 6.32
C LEU A 53 0.92 8.98 6.37
N ASN A 54 1.19 9.59 5.21
CA ASN A 54 2.10 10.72 5.13
C ASN A 54 1.54 11.82 4.22
N ASN A 55 1.38 13.03 4.76
CA ASN A 55 0.93 14.21 4.02
C ASN A 55 1.84 14.61 2.85
N LYS A 56 3.10 14.12 2.81
CA LYS A 56 4.01 14.34 1.68
C LYS A 56 3.73 13.40 0.50
N CYS A 57 2.86 12.40 0.67
CA CYS A 57 2.37 11.57 -0.42
C CYS A 57 1.24 12.32 -1.13
N LYS A 58 1.33 12.44 -2.46
CA LYS A 58 0.27 13.09 -3.24
C LYS A 58 -1.00 12.24 -3.20
N ASP A 59 -2.15 12.89 -3.27
CA ASP A 59 -3.42 12.20 -3.40
C ASP A 59 -3.41 11.24 -4.60
N LEU A 60 -4.08 10.09 -4.45
CA LEU A 60 -4.14 9.02 -5.45
C LEU A 60 -2.78 8.43 -5.82
N THR A 61 -1.77 8.62 -4.98
CA THR A 61 -0.46 7.98 -5.14
C THR A 61 -0.13 7.10 -3.94
N VAL A 62 0.63 6.05 -4.21
CA VAL A 62 1.16 5.15 -3.21
C VAL A 62 2.64 4.99 -3.46
N LYS A 63 3.44 5.28 -2.43
CA LYS A 63 4.86 5.01 -2.47
C LYS A 63 5.12 3.63 -1.91
N ILE A 64 5.80 2.80 -2.67
CA ILE A 64 6.18 1.47 -2.22
C ILE A 64 7.67 1.24 -2.43
N ASN A 65 8.20 0.36 -1.59
CA ASN A 65 9.57 -0.08 -1.72
C ASN A 65 9.85 -0.70 -3.11
N LYS A 66 11.02 -0.41 -3.70
CA LYS A 66 11.45 -1.02 -4.98
C LYS A 66 11.42 -2.55 -5.00
N ARG A 67 11.83 -3.22 -3.93
CA ARG A 67 11.79 -4.69 -3.83
C ARG A 67 10.36 -5.20 -3.83
N LEU A 68 9.48 -4.54 -3.08
CA LEU A 68 8.05 -4.88 -3.07
C LEU A 68 7.43 -4.64 -4.45
N HIS A 69 7.74 -3.49 -5.09
CA HIS A 69 7.30 -3.17 -6.45
C HIS A 69 7.71 -4.22 -7.46
N GLN A 70 8.97 -4.66 -7.44
CA GLN A 70 9.47 -5.74 -8.29
C GLN A 70 8.77 -7.06 -7.99
N LYS A 71 8.55 -7.39 -6.71
CA LYS A 71 7.84 -8.62 -6.30
C LYS A 71 6.42 -8.68 -6.83
N ILE A 72 5.71 -7.56 -6.88
CA ILE A 72 4.34 -7.48 -7.43
C ILE A 72 4.33 -7.31 -8.96
N GLY A 73 5.47 -7.38 -9.66
CA GLY A 73 5.52 -7.31 -11.13
C GLY A 73 5.66 -5.89 -11.70
N ALA A 74 6.09 -4.93 -10.89
CA ALA A 74 6.35 -3.54 -11.26
C ALA A 74 5.16 -2.77 -11.92
N PRO A 75 3.94 -2.85 -11.36
CA PRO A 75 2.75 -2.21 -11.94
C PRO A 75 2.82 -0.68 -11.85
N GLN A 76 2.25 0.00 -12.85
CA GLN A 76 2.11 1.46 -12.83
C GLN A 76 0.98 1.93 -11.90
N LYS A 77 -0.04 1.09 -11.72
CA LYS A 77 -1.19 1.35 -10.84
C LYS A 77 -1.48 0.10 -10.02
N ILE A 78 -1.86 0.31 -8.76
CA ILE A 78 -2.32 -0.77 -7.89
C ILE A 78 -3.65 -0.39 -7.26
N LYS A 79 -4.50 -1.38 -7.05
CA LYS A 79 -5.66 -1.23 -6.18
C LYS A 79 -5.36 -1.88 -4.84
N LEU A 80 -5.41 -1.06 -3.80
CA LEU A 80 -5.28 -1.52 -2.43
C LEU A 80 -6.68 -1.87 -1.92
N THR A 81 -6.80 -3.06 -1.35
CA THR A 81 -8.00 -3.49 -0.62
C THR A 81 -7.57 -3.88 0.79
N LEU A 82 -8.15 -3.26 1.81
CA LEU A 82 -7.87 -3.62 3.19
C LEU A 82 -8.98 -4.54 3.72
N ASN A 83 -8.60 -5.73 4.17
CA ASN A 83 -9.51 -6.66 4.84
C ASN A 83 -8.94 -7.02 6.22
N ASN A 84 -9.45 -6.34 7.25
CA ASN A 84 -8.97 -6.40 8.64
C ASN A 84 -7.49 -5.99 8.78
N GLU A 85 -6.59 -6.98 8.78
CA GLU A 85 -5.13 -6.83 8.89
C GLU A 85 -4.39 -7.17 7.59
N ASN A 86 -5.11 -7.69 6.59
CA ASN A 86 -4.52 -8.08 5.32
C ASN A 86 -4.70 -6.94 4.30
N LEU A 87 -3.59 -6.45 3.77
CA LEU A 87 -3.59 -5.54 2.64
C LEU A 87 -3.39 -6.34 1.35
N ILE A 88 -4.41 -6.34 0.50
CA ILE A 88 -4.36 -7.02 -0.79
C ILE A 88 -3.98 -6.01 -1.86
N ILE A 89 -2.92 -6.32 -2.61
CA ILE A 89 -2.47 -5.52 -3.75
C ILE A 89 -2.98 -6.19 -5.03
N HIS A 90 -3.91 -5.53 -5.71
CA HIS A 90 -4.33 -5.92 -7.05
C HIS A 90 -3.53 -5.11 -8.07
N THR A 91 -2.72 -5.77 -8.88
CA THR A 91 -1.99 -5.14 -9.99
C THR A 91 -2.94 -4.94 -11.18
N MET A 92 -2.76 -3.82 -11.89
CA MET A 92 -3.48 -3.48 -13.11
C MET A 92 -2.51 -3.10 -14.22
#